data_AF-A0A089FVG5-F1
#
_entry.id   AF-A0A089FVG5-F1
#
_cell.length_a   1.000
_cell.length_b   1.000
_cell.length_c   1.000
_cell.angle_alpha   90.00
_cell.angle_beta   90.00
_cell.angle_gamma   90.00
#
_symmetry.space_group_name_H-M   'P 1'
#
loop_
_entity.id
_entity.type
_entity.pdbx_description
1 polymer ?
#
loop_
_entity_poly.entity_id
_entity_poly.type
_entity_poly.pdbx_seq_one_letter_code
_entity_poly.pdbx_strand_id
1 'polypeptide(L)'
;MLTFWPAIGQRKYDWEKKQVFALSATEVGSLIGLGPAESCEFLHDPSMKSSLEGQVKKSLSISPLGNDNGYFLNLLYIATYHGLAPGHDESTTTNH
;
A
#
# COMPACT_ATOMS: atom_id res chain seq x y z
N MET A 1 9.55 2.68 10.51
CA MET A 1 8.85 3.10 9.27
C MET A 1 9.50 2.38 8.10
N LEU A 2 8.73 1.68 7.28
CA LEU A 2 9.23 1.05 6.06
C LEU A 2 8.84 1.90 4.84
N THR A 3 9.78 2.07 3.92
CA THR A 3 9.58 2.86 2.70
C THR A 3 10.07 2.08 1.49
N PHE A 4 9.21 1.99 0.47
CA PHE A 4 9.45 1.24 -0.75
C PHE A 4 9.43 2.19 -1.94
N TRP A 5 10.38 2.02 -2.86
CA TRP A 5 10.47 2.79 -4.10
C TRP A 5 10.60 1.85 -5.29
N PRO A 6 9.85 2.06 -6.37
CA PRO A 6 10.00 1.23 -7.57
C PRO A 6 11.32 1.56 -8.27
N ALA A 7 11.99 0.53 -8.78
CA ALA A 7 13.16 0.70 -9.63
C ALA A 7 12.72 1.24 -11.01
N ILE A 8 13.45 2.22 -11.51
CA ILE A 8 13.26 2.81 -12.86
C ILE A 8 14.50 2.65 -13.73
N GLY A 9 15.47 1.86 -13.27
CA GLY A 9 16.71 1.54 -13.96
C GLY A 9 17.75 0.96 -13.02
N GLN A 10 18.93 0.63 -13.55
CA GLN A 10 20.02 0.10 -12.75
C GLN A 10 20.45 1.12 -11.69
N ARG A 11 20.29 0.75 -10.41
CA ARG A 11 20.60 1.62 -9.25
C ARG A 11 19.85 2.96 -9.25
N LYS A 12 18.68 3.03 -9.90
CA LYS A 12 17.82 4.21 -9.94
C LYS A 12 16.40 3.86 -9.49
N TYR A 13 15.86 4.70 -8.61
CA TYR A 13 14.55 4.50 -8.00
C TYR A 13 13.73 5.79 -8.11
N ASP A 14 12.43 5.65 -8.32
CA ASP A 14 11.50 6.78 -8.41
C ASP A 14 11.09 7.20 -6.99
N TRP A 15 11.64 8.32 -6.51
CA TRP A 15 11.39 8.84 -5.17
C TRP A 15 9.98 9.43 -5.00
N GLU A 16 9.34 9.86 -6.10
CA GLU A 16 8.01 10.46 -6.11
C GLU A 16 6.93 9.38 -5.90
N LYS A 17 7.16 8.18 -6.44
CA LYS A 17 6.24 7.04 -6.31
C LYS A 17 6.47 6.17 -5.08
N LYS A 18 7.06 6.75 -4.03
CA LYS A 18 7.33 6.02 -2.78
C LYS A 18 6.04 5.58 -2.09
N GLN A 19 6.06 4.38 -1.53
CA GLN A 19 5.02 3.87 -0.65
C GLN A 19 5.56 3.68 0.76
N VAL A 20 4.75 4.02 1.75
CA VAL A 20 5.14 4.01 3.16
C VAL A 20 4.20 3.11 3.95
N PHE A 21 4.78 2.29 4.82
CA PHE A 21 4.06 1.42 5.75
C PHE A 21 4.63 1.59 7.17
N ALA A 22 3.76 1.99 8.11
CA ALA A 22 4.17 2.23 9.49
C ALA A 22 3.96 0.96 10.29
N LEU A 23 5.01 0.39 10.89
CA LEU A 23 4.84 -0.74 11.80
C LEU A 23 4.61 -0.23 13.22
N SER A 24 3.56 -0.72 13.85
CA SER A 24 3.34 -0.60 15.29
C SER A 24 4.30 -1.50 16.08
N ALA A 25 4.40 -1.29 17.40
CA ALA A 25 5.24 -2.11 18.26
C ALA A 25 4.85 -3.61 18.21
N THR A 26 3.56 -3.91 18.13
CA THR A 26 3.06 -5.28 18.02
C THR A 26 3.48 -5.93 16.71
N GLU A 27 3.36 -5.22 15.58
CA GLU A 27 3.74 -5.74 14.26
C GLU A 27 5.26 -5.94 14.14
N VAL A 28 6.05 -5.06 14.75
CA VAL A 28 7.51 -5.28 14.89
C VAL A 28 7.78 -6.55 15.69
N GLY A 29 7.06 -6.77 16.80
CA GLY A 29 7.16 -8.00 17.59
C GLY A 29 6.87 -9.26 16.77
N SER A 30 5.80 -9.25 15.99
CA SER A 30 5.47 -10.35 15.07
C SER A 30 6.54 -10.57 13.99
N LEU A 31 7.13 -9.49 13.46
CA LEU A 31 8.16 -9.58 12.42
C LEU A 31 9.49 -10.15 12.95
N ILE A 32 9.94 -9.74 14.14
CA ILE A 32 11.19 -10.24 14.72
C ILE A 32 11.06 -11.66 15.29
N GLY A 33 9.84 -12.07 15.63
CA GLY A 33 9.54 -13.41 16.15
C GLY A 33 9.28 -14.45 15.06
N LEU A 34 9.37 -14.09 13.78
CA LEU A 34 9.04 -14.96 12.66
C LEU A 34 10.01 -16.15 12.56
N GLY A 35 9.48 -17.36 12.55
CA GLY A 35 10.25 -18.57 12.24
C GLY A 35 10.66 -18.67 10.75
N PRO A 36 11.69 -19.46 10.40
CA PRO A 36 12.26 -19.52 9.04
C PRO A 36 11.28 -19.93 7.95
N ALA A 37 10.24 -20.69 8.29
CA ALA A 37 9.19 -21.13 7.37
C ALA A 37 7.85 -20.39 7.57
N GLU A 38 7.79 -19.44 8.50
CA GLU A 38 6.56 -18.73 8.84
C GLU A 38 6.37 -17.49 7.97
N SER A 39 5.13 -17.02 7.90
CA SER A 39 4.74 -15.81 7.21
C SER A 39 3.86 -14.94 8.12
N CYS A 40 3.81 -13.63 7.83
CA CYS A 40 2.88 -12.73 8.47
C CYS A 40 2.36 -11.68 7.49
N GLU A 41 1.20 -11.13 7.78
CA GLU A 41 0.55 -10.09 7.01
C GLU A 41 0.01 -8.99 7.92
N PHE A 42 0.24 -7.74 7.52
CA PHE A 42 -0.24 -6.56 8.22
C PHE A 42 -1.14 -5.73 7.30
N LEU A 43 -2.31 -5.34 7.79
CA LEU A 43 -3.33 -4.64 7.02
C LEU A 43 -3.59 -3.26 7.62
N HIS A 44 -3.36 -2.23 6.83
CA HIS A 44 -3.54 -0.84 7.23
C HIS A 44 -4.58 -0.16 6.34
N ASP A 45 -5.50 0.56 6.96
CA ASP A 45 -6.36 1.52 6.31
C ASP A 45 -5.92 2.93 6.76
N PRO A 46 -5.24 3.71 5.89
CA PRO A 46 -4.80 5.05 6.25
C PRO A 46 -5.93 6.01 6.61
N SER A 47 -7.14 5.72 6.16
CA SER A 47 -8.35 6.51 6.35
C SER A 47 -9.26 5.91 7.44
N MET A 48 -8.77 4.95 8.24
CA MET A 48 -9.55 4.32 9.30
C MET A 48 -10.14 5.37 10.24
N LYS A 49 -11.42 5.21 10.61
CA LYS A 49 -12.17 6.17 11.46
C LYS A 49 -12.39 7.53 10.82
N SER A 50 -12.31 7.63 9.49
CA SER A 50 -12.71 8.80 8.72
C SER A 50 -13.84 8.46 7.74
N SER A 51 -14.38 9.46 7.05
CA SER A 51 -15.39 9.26 6.00
C SER A 51 -14.87 8.50 4.77
N LEU A 52 -13.54 8.33 4.65
CA LEU A 52 -12.89 7.64 3.53
C LEU A 52 -12.40 6.23 3.90
N GLU A 53 -12.79 5.72 5.06
CA GLU A 53 -12.48 4.35 5.48
C GLU A 53 -12.90 3.33 4.41
N GLY A 54 -12.06 2.33 4.21
CA GLY A 54 -12.21 1.25 3.25
C GLY A 54 -11.76 1.59 1.83
N GLN A 55 -11.58 2.87 1.49
CA GLN A 55 -11.21 3.29 0.12
C GLN A 55 -9.73 3.05 -0.17
N VAL A 56 -8.87 3.08 0.84
CA VAL A 56 -7.44 2.80 0.70
C VAL A 56 -7.06 1.67 1.63
N LYS A 57 -6.44 0.64 1.07
CA LYS A 57 -5.92 -0.50 1.83
C LYS A 57 -4.46 -0.72 1.48
N LYS A 58 -3.65 -0.92 2.52
CA LYS A 58 -2.26 -1.34 2.41
C LYS A 58 -2.12 -2.72 3.04
N SER A 59 -1.57 -3.66 2.30
CA SER A 59 -1.13 -4.94 2.86
C SER A 59 0.38 -5.04 2.76
N LEU A 60 1.03 -5.35 3.88
CA LEU A 60 2.43 -5.75 3.91
C LEU A 60 2.50 -7.23 4.25
N SER A 61 2.91 -8.05 3.29
CA SER A 61 3.08 -9.49 3.48
C SER A 61 4.57 -9.85 3.52
N ILE A 62 4.95 -10.72 4.46
CA ILE A 62 6.29 -11.28 4.58
C ILE A 62 6.19 -12.79 4.44
N SER A 63 6.85 -13.35 3.42
CA SER A 63 6.79 -14.78 3.11
C SER A 63 8.19 -15.38 2.88
N PRO A 64 8.43 -16.65 3.25
CA PRO A 64 9.74 -17.28 3.06
C PRO A 64 9.99 -17.57 1.57
N LEU A 65 11.26 -17.50 1.14
CA LEU A 65 11.69 -17.76 -0.24
C LEU A 65 11.79 -19.26 -0.61
N GLY A 66 11.48 -20.16 0.34
CA GLY A 66 11.41 -21.61 0.13
C GLY A 66 12.75 -22.36 0.15
N ASN A 67 13.87 -21.65 0.24
CA ASN A 67 15.24 -22.20 0.26
C ASN A 67 16.05 -21.73 1.49
N ASP A 68 15.37 -21.31 2.54
CA ASP A 68 15.94 -20.71 3.77
C ASP A 68 16.85 -19.48 3.53
N ASN A 69 16.87 -18.90 2.32
CA ASN A 69 17.69 -17.73 2.00
C ASN A 69 17.01 -16.39 2.32
N GLY A 70 16.01 -16.40 3.18
CA GLY A 70 15.32 -15.22 3.68
C GLY A 70 13.88 -15.09 3.21
N TYR A 71 13.39 -13.85 3.19
CA TYR A 71 11.98 -13.53 3.01
C TYR A 71 11.76 -12.56 1.84
N PHE A 72 10.60 -12.69 1.21
CA PHE A 72 10.04 -11.69 0.33
C PHE A 72 9.12 -10.75 1.11
N LEU A 73 9.37 -9.44 0.99
CA LEU A 73 8.52 -8.40 1.57
C LEU A 73 7.70 -7.77 0.43
N ASN A 74 6.39 -7.95 0.47
CA ASN A 74 5.47 -7.42 -0.52
C ASN A 74 4.60 -6.32 0.07
N LEU A 75 4.67 -5.10 -0.48
CA LEU A 75 3.76 -4.01 -0.13
C LEU A 75 2.75 -3.80 -1.26
N LEU A 76 1.49 -4.13 -0.98
CA LEU A 76 0.35 -3.87 -1.86
C LEU A 76 -0.39 -2.61 -1.42
N TYR A 77 -0.62 -1.69 -2.34
CA TYR A 77 -1.46 -0.51 -2.16
C TYR A 77 -2.66 -0.60 -3.10
N ILE A 78 -3.87 -0.59 -2.55
CA ILE A 78 -5.11 -0.57 -3.32
C ILE A 78 -5.86 0.71 -2.95
N ALA A 79 -6.22 1.50 -3.96
CA ALA A 79 -7.13 2.63 -3.82
C ALA A 79 -8.36 2.39 -4.70
N THR A 80 -9.53 2.45 -4.08
CA THR A 80 -10.82 2.35 -4.75
C THR A 80 -11.40 3.75 -4.90
N TYR A 81 -11.56 4.20 -6.14
CA TYR A 81 -12.24 5.46 -6.43
C TYR A 81 -13.74 5.20 -6.61
N HIS A 82 -14.55 5.76 -5.73
CA HIS A 82 -16.00 5.85 -5.96
C HIS A 82 -16.31 7.13 -6.74
N GLY A 83 -16.65 6.97 -8.02
CA GLY A 83 -17.47 7.90 -8.81
C GLY A 83 -17.07 9.38 -8.83
N LEU A 84 -16.12 9.75 -9.70
CA LEU A 84 -16.35 10.87 -10.61
C LEU A 84 -16.49 10.25 -12.01
N ALA A 85 -17.72 10.12 -12.48
CA ALA A 85 -17.94 10.06 -13.92
C ALA A 85 -17.29 11.32 -14.51
N PRO A 86 -16.53 11.24 -15.62
CA PRO A 86 -16.06 12.44 -16.30
C PRO A 86 -17.30 13.28 -16.61
N GLY A 87 -17.30 14.53 -16.14
CA GLY A 87 -18.44 15.42 -16.18
C GLY A 87 -19.06 15.47 -17.58
N HIS A 88 -20.34 15.15 -17.63
CA HIS A 88 -21.20 15.52 -18.75
C HIS A 88 -21.27 17.05 -18.71
N ASP A 89 -20.66 17.70 -19.70
CA ASP A 89 -20.63 19.16 -19.82
C ASP A 89 -22.05 19.63 -20.15
N GLU A 90 -22.83 19.98 -19.13
CA GLU A 90 -24.20 20.47 -19.26
C GLU A 90 -24.15 21.94 -19.70
N SER A 91 -23.78 22.17 -20.96
CA SER A 91 -23.94 23.46 -21.62
C SER A 91 -25.38 23.59 -22.11
N THR A 92 -26.25 24.08 -21.22
CA THR A 92 -27.49 24.77 -21.60
C THR A 92 -27.71 25.82 -20.52
N THR A 93 -27.54 27.11 -20.78
CA THR A 93 -28.68 27.94 -21.20
C THR A 93 -28.23 29.22 -21.92
N THR A 94 -28.91 29.47 -23.04
CA THR A 94 -29.16 30.71 -23.75
C THR A 94 -29.40 31.91 -22.83
N ASN A 95 -28.92 33.10 -23.21
CA ASN A 95 -29.61 34.36 -22.91
C ASN A 95 -29.56 35.29 -24.12
N HIS A 96 -30.73 35.86 -24.38
CA HIS A 96 -31.12 36.76 -25.47
C HIS A 96 -30.33 38.07 -25.53
#